data_AF-A0A841RGR1-F1
#
_entry.id   AF-A0A841RGR1-F1
#
_cell.length_a   1.000
_cell.length_b   1.000
_cell.length_c   1.000
_cell.angle_alpha   90.00
_cell.angle_beta   90.00
_cell.angle_gamma   90.00
#
_symmetry.space_group_name_H-M   'P 1'
#
loop_
_entity.id
_entity.type
_entity.pdbx_description
1 polymer ?
#
loop_
_entity_poly.entity_id
_entity_poly.type
_entity_poly.pdbx_seq_one_letter_code
_entity_poly.pdbx_strand_id
1 'polypeptide(L)'
;MKKLLVLILFILGFSIYANDTAVEGAGGALHITTTDPGISIENEIITIMLYPRYYHISVRYDFLNHGDRKVLETGFPEYKYGTGTTTKIRDFSMIYDNGEIIPAEYIPSSQKIKYMTVLGWYKKNIEFEEKIITTVQLEYEADYGIYGFFESVEYLVGTGRTWADPIKSLTVRVINNSGKWIRDLDIEKVPYDYLYISNGIYEVTLKDYEPELEDLINLTLSNTPLYEFGIGGYWGYPNDYFSLKDEKVSDKSLRFRDRNQLRIMRNAIFAFRGYTFKSQYLQDFFEKSDWYQPNPEFSETVFTDQEKYNINFIRDYESELSR
;
A
#
# COMPACT_ATOMS: atom_id res chain seq x y z
N MET A 1 9.21 55.51 54.79
CA MET A 1 10.46 54.72 54.79
C MET A 1 10.30 53.53 53.84
N LYS A 2 11.37 53.11 53.14
CA LYS A 2 11.59 51.79 52.49
C LYS A 2 10.45 51.22 51.59
N LYS A 3 10.72 51.09 50.28
CA LYS A 3 10.91 49.83 49.53
C LYS A 3 9.68 48.88 49.55
N LEU A 4 8.96 48.73 48.44
CA LEU A 4 9.30 47.89 47.28
C LEU A 4 9.12 46.38 47.55
N LEU A 5 8.10 45.78 46.94
CA LEU A 5 8.28 44.53 46.20
C LEU A 5 7.28 44.44 45.04
N VAL A 6 7.74 43.92 43.89
CA VAL A 6 6.91 43.48 42.77
C VAL A 6 6.72 41.98 42.92
N LEU A 7 5.51 41.47 42.65
CA LEU A 7 5.30 40.06 42.38
C LEU A 7 4.43 39.91 41.13
N ILE A 8 5.10 39.75 39.98
CA ILE A 8 4.43 39.35 38.73
C ILE A 8 4.07 37.88 38.89
N LEU A 9 2.78 37.56 38.92
CA LEU A 9 2.33 36.17 38.92
C LEU A 9 2.50 35.60 37.51
N PHE A 10 3.59 34.85 37.30
CA PHE A 10 3.77 34.04 36.11
C PHE A 10 2.71 32.93 36.13
N ILE A 11 1.63 33.10 35.35
CA ILE A 11 0.74 32.00 35.02
C ILE A 11 1.49 31.13 34.01
N LEU A 12 2.17 30.12 34.52
CA LEU A 12 2.76 29.04 33.73
C LEU A 12 1.63 28.30 33.01
N GLY A 13 1.46 28.61 31.72
CA GLY A 13 0.62 27.81 30.84
C GLY A 13 1.23 26.42 30.71
N PHE A 14 0.59 25.42 31.34
CA PHE A 14 0.89 24.01 31.12
C PHE A 14 0.39 23.58 29.73
N SER A 15 1.05 24.06 28.69
CA SER A 15 1.02 23.42 27.38
C SER A 15 1.72 22.06 27.55
N ILE A 16 0.91 21.01 27.69
CA ILE A 16 1.37 19.62 27.63
C ILE A 16 1.71 19.35 26.15
N TYR A 17 2.87 19.84 25.72
CA TYR A 17 3.44 19.43 24.44
C TYR A 17 3.80 17.95 24.56
N ALA A 18 3.11 17.11 23.78
CA ALA A 18 3.62 15.79 23.48
C ALA A 18 4.97 15.98 22.77
N ASN A 19 6.01 15.34 23.30
CA ASN A 19 7.22 15.12 22.51
C ASN A 19 6.83 14.15 21.38
N ASP A 20 7.17 14.49 20.14
CA ASP A 20 7.94 13.63 19.24
C ASP A 20 8.27 14.44 17.98
N THR A 21 9.54 14.81 17.76
CA THR A 21 10.62 13.99 17.13
C THR A 21 10.59 14.16 15.60
N ALA A 22 11.78 14.26 14.97
CA ALA A 22 11.95 14.61 13.55
C ALA A 22 11.88 13.37 12.61
N VAL A 23 12.56 13.42 11.44
CA VAL A 23 12.64 12.37 10.37
C VAL A 23 11.46 12.41 9.35
N GLU A 24 11.56 11.96 8.09
CA GLU A 24 12.45 12.27 6.91
C GLU A 24 12.18 11.25 5.75
N GLY A 25 12.34 11.62 4.47
CA GLY A 25 12.72 10.79 3.30
C GLY A 25 11.68 10.50 2.18
N ALA A 26 11.99 10.40 0.86
CA ALA A 26 13.09 10.96 0.01
C ALA A 26 12.70 11.12 -1.52
N GLY A 27 13.15 12.15 -2.30
CA GLY A 27 12.70 12.53 -3.70
C GLY A 27 12.01 13.93 -4.00
N GLY A 28 11.55 14.41 -5.18
CA GLY A 28 12.02 14.49 -6.59
C GLY A 28 10.89 14.94 -7.58
N ALA A 29 11.28 15.52 -8.75
CA ALA A 29 10.49 16.31 -9.73
C ALA A 29 10.42 17.86 -9.51
N LEU A 30 11.59 18.51 -9.45
CA LEU A 30 11.90 19.93 -9.12
C LEU A 30 10.75 20.95 -9.03
N HIS A 31 9.91 21.07 -10.05
CA HIS A 31 8.62 21.76 -9.97
C HIS A 31 7.51 20.88 -10.56
N ILE A 32 6.72 20.28 -9.68
CA ILE A 32 5.49 19.51 -9.99
C ILE A 32 4.41 20.38 -10.69
N THR A 33 4.66 21.68 -10.89
CA THR A 33 3.73 22.65 -11.49
C THR A 33 4.07 23.05 -12.94
N THR A 34 5.06 22.43 -13.59
CA THR A 34 5.43 22.73 -14.99
C THR A 34 5.35 21.48 -15.86
N THR A 35 4.39 21.46 -16.79
CA THR A 35 4.20 20.40 -17.77
C THR A 35 5.17 20.56 -18.96
N ASP A 36 5.85 19.49 -19.38
CA ASP A 36 6.46 19.44 -20.72
C ASP A 36 5.41 18.93 -21.74
N PRO A 37 4.98 19.75 -22.71
CA PRO A 37 3.90 19.39 -23.65
C PRO A 37 4.38 18.53 -24.83
N GLY A 38 5.60 17.99 -24.80
CA GLY A 38 6.21 17.22 -25.89
C GLY A 38 6.70 15.83 -25.50
N ILE A 39 6.64 15.43 -24.22
CA ILE A 39 6.88 14.06 -23.75
C ILE A 39 5.60 13.50 -23.12
N SER A 40 5.05 12.40 -23.63
CA SER A 40 3.91 11.69 -23.02
C SER A 40 4.33 10.36 -22.37
N ILE A 41 3.49 9.83 -21.47
CA ILE A 41 3.66 8.49 -20.87
C ILE A 41 2.82 7.48 -21.66
N GLU A 42 3.47 6.60 -22.41
CA GLU A 42 2.80 5.51 -23.14
C GLU A 42 2.46 4.34 -22.21
N ASN A 43 3.38 3.99 -21.30
CA ASN A 43 3.15 3.05 -20.20
C ASN A 43 3.80 3.56 -18.90
N GLU A 44 3.12 3.38 -17.78
CA GLU A 44 3.69 3.42 -16.42
C GLU A 44 3.32 2.11 -15.72
N ILE A 45 4.31 1.30 -15.35
CA ILE A 45 4.11 -0.02 -14.73
C ILE A 45 4.74 -0.01 -13.34
N ILE A 46 3.91 0.21 -12.33
CA ILE A 46 4.28 0.27 -10.91
C ILE A 46 4.15 -1.13 -10.30
N THR A 47 5.25 -1.70 -9.83
CA THR A 47 5.29 -3.00 -9.15
C THR A 47 5.66 -2.82 -7.68
N ILE A 48 4.71 -3.10 -6.80
CA ILE A 48 4.83 -3.04 -5.34
C ILE A 48 5.14 -4.45 -4.82
N MET A 49 6.38 -4.69 -4.38
CA MET A 49 6.82 -5.95 -3.78
C MET A 49 6.82 -5.84 -2.26
N LEU A 50 5.95 -6.61 -1.60
CA LEU A 50 5.80 -6.61 -0.14
C LEU A 50 6.71 -7.65 0.51
N TYR A 51 7.53 -7.24 1.47
CA TYR A 51 8.35 -8.14 2.32
C TYR A 51 7.91 -8.05 3.78
N PRO A 52 8.34 -8.96 4.69
CA PRO A 52 7.81 -9.00 6.06
C PRO A 52 8.02 -7.73 6.91
N ARG A 53 8.97 -6.87 6.53
CA ARG A 53 9.33 -5.63 7.28
C ARG A 53 9.30 -4.34 6.48
N TYR A 54 9.27 -4.43 5.15
CA TYR A 54 9.41 -3.29 4.23
C TYR A 54 8.76 -3.63 2.88
N TYR A 55 8.67 -2.67 1.97
CA TYR A 55 8.31 -2.88 0.58
C TYR A 55 9.35 -2.32 -0.38
N HIS A 56 9.47 -2.92 -1.56
CA HIS A 56 10.23 -2.40 -2.69
C HIS A 56 9.25 -1.91 -3.77
N ILE A 57 9.54 -0.75 -4.35
CA ILE A 57 8.82 -0.18 -5.49
C ILE A 57 9.75 -0.24 -6.70
N SER A 58 9.30 -0.92 -7.76
CA SER A 58 9.94 -0.90 -9.08
C SER A 58 8.96 -0.30 -10.08
N VAL A 59 9.35 0.74 -10.82
CA VAL A 59 8.52 1.44 -11.79
C VAL A 59 9.21 1.45 -13.15
N ARG A 60 8.53 0.94 -14.19
CA ARG A 60 8.94 1.14 -15.58
C ARG A 60 8.10 2.24 -16.21
N TYR A 61 8.75 3.24 -16.77
CA TYR A 61 8.17 4.23 -17.67
C TYR A 61 8.58 3.94 -19.10
N ASP A 62 7.63 4.02 -20.03
CA ASP A 62 7.89 4.14 -21.46
C ASP A 62 7.44 5.55 -21.91
N PHE A 63 8.38 6.48 -22.03
CA PHE A 63 8.11 7.88 -22.41
C PHE A 63 8.23 8.07 -23.93
N LEU A 64 7.28 8.73 -24.58
CA LEU A 64 7.35 9.07 -26.01
C LEU A 64 7.67 10.55 -26.21
N ASN A 65 8.72 10.87 -26.96
CA ASN A 65 9.03 12.23 -27.40
C ASN A 65 8.36 12.55 -28.74
N HIS A 66 7.47 13.54 -28.76
CA HIS A 66 6.76 13.97 -29.97
C HIS A 66 7.56 14.98 -30.81
N GLY A 67 8.59 15.60 -30.22
CA GLY A 67 9.41 16.63 -30.84
C GLY A 67 10.84 16.18 -31.12
N ASP A 68 11.71 17.16 -31.34
CA ASP A 68 13.14 16.99 -31.56
C ASP A 68 13.85 16.40 -30.32
N ARG A 69 15.04 15.84 -30.51
CA ARG A 69 15.88 15.31 -29.41
C ARG A 69 16.15 16.40 -28.35
N LYS A 70 15.93 16.06 -27.08
CA LYS A 70 16.11 16.98 -25.94
C LYS A 70 16.56 16.26 -24.66
N VAL A 71 17.25 16.99 -23.78
CA VAL A 71 17.58 16.54 -22.42
C VAL A 71 16.77 17.37 -21.44
N LEU A 72 16.06 16.72 -20.51
CA LEU A 72 15.24 17.38 -19.50
C LEU A 72 15.79 17.12 -18.10
N GLU A 73 15.88 18.17 -17.29
CA GLU A 73 16.11 18.05 -15.85
C GLU A 73 14.79 17.69 -15.17
N THR A 74 14.78 16.58 -14.42
CA THR A 74 13.57 15.96 -13.85
C THR A 74 13.84 15.46 -12.42
N GLY A 75 12.90 14.75 -11.80
CA GLY A 75 13.16 13.97 -10.58
C GLY A 75 12.07 12.93 -10.25
N PHE A 76 12.07 12.34 -9.05
CA PHE A 76 11.03 11.41 -8.53
C PHE A 76 10.68 11.65 -7.03
N PRO A 77 9.40 11.83 -6.60
CA PRO A 77 8.95 12.41 -5.30
C PRO A 77 9.37 11.84 -3.93
N GLU A 78 9.65 12.77 -2.99
CA GLU A 78 9.59 12.65 -1.53
C GLU A 78 8.28 13.27 -1.13
N TYR A 79 7.55 12.66 -0.21
CA TYR A 79 6.43 13.38 0.35
C TYR A 79 6.00 12.86 1.71
N LYS A 80 5.55 13.81 2.52
CA LYS A 80 4.61 13.56 3.60
C LYS A 80 3.22 13.92 3.10
N TYR A 81 2.27 12.99 3.16
CA TYR A 81 0.86 13.32 2.99
C TYR A 81 0.23 13.68 4.34
N GLY A 82 -0.38 14.87 4.43
CA GLY A 82 -1.04 15.37 5.63
C GLY A 82 -0.15 15.35 6.88
N THR A 83 -0.64 14.71 7.95
CA THR A 83 0.08 14.53 9.22
C THR A 83 0.80 13.19 9.35
N GLY A 84 0.65 12.27 8.39
CA GLY A 84 1.07 10.85 8.47
C GLY A 84 2.57 10.60 8.64
N THR A 85 2.95 9.39 9.04
CA THR A 85 4.36 8.98 9.16
C THR A 85 5.02 8.91 7.79
N THR A 86 6.15 9.60 7.59
CA THR A 86 6.97 9.42 6.38
C THR A 86 7.83 8.15 6.50
N THR A 87 7.93 7.41 5.40
CA THR A 87 8.77 6.22 5.30
C THR A 87 9.92 6.49 4.36
N LYS A 88 11.12 6.61 4.95
CA LYS A 88 12.32 7.05 4.24
C LYS A 88 12.68 6.07 3.13
N ILE A 89 12.53 6.50 1.87
CA ILE A 89 12.98 5.69 0.76
C ILE A 89 14.50 5.58 0.78
N ARG A 90 15.00 4.38 0.46
CA ARG A 90 16.41 3.99 0.46
C ARG A 90 16.73 3.23 -0.81
N ASP A 91 18.03 3.10 -1.09
CA ASP A 91 18.56 2.34 -2.22
C ASP A 91 17.96 2.77 -3.57
N PHE A 92 17.62 4.07 -3.65
CA PHE A 92 17.05 4.71 -4.84
C PHE A 92 18.01 4.60 -6.02
N SER A 93 17.54 4.02 -7.12
CA SER A 93 18.30 3.88 -8.35
C SER A 93 17.42 4.09 -9.58
N MET A 94 18.06 4.44 -10.69
CA MET A 94 17.40 4.62 -11.98
C MET A 94 18.32 4.15 -13.11
N ILE A 95 17.74 3.46 -14.09
CA ILE A 95 18.46 2.92 -15.26
C ILE A 95 17.64 3.12 -16.53
N TYR A 96 18.33 3.23 -17.66
CA TYR A 96 17.73 3.02 -18.98
C TYR A 96 17.62 1.51 -19.32
N ASP A 97 16.79 1.15 -20.29
CA ASP A 97 16.57 -0.24 -20.76
C ASP A 97 17.85 -0.91 -21.32
N ASN A 98 18.89 -0.13 -21.65
CA ASN A 98 20.23 -0.62 -22.02
C ASN A 98 21.11 -1.02 -20.81
N GLY A 99 20.65 -0.80 -19.58
CA GLY A 99 21.39 -1.04 -18.33
C GLY A 99 22.30 0.11 -17.86
N GLU A 100 22.28 1.26 -18.54
CA GLU A 100 23.04 2.45 -18.14
C GLU A 100 22.35 3.18 -16.97
N ILE A 101 23.12 3.51 -15.94
CA ILE A 101 22.63 4.18 -14.72
C ILE A 101 22.40 5.67 -15.01
N ILE A 102 21.20 6.15 -14.68
CA ILE A 102 20.84 7.56 -14.70
C ILE A 102 21.28 8.18 -13.36
N PRO A 103 22.29 9.07 -13.31
CA PRO A 103 22.77 9.62 -12.04
C PRO A 103 21.73 10.54 -11.41
N ALA A 104 21.42 10.31 -10.13
CA ALA A 104 20.49 11.11 -9.35
C ALA A 104 21.15 11.82 -8.16
N GLU A 105 20.93 13.13 -8.03
CA GLU A 105 21.36 13.95 -6.89
C GLU A 105 20.16 14.25 -5.99
N TYR A 106 20.29 14.05 -4.67
CA TYR A 106 19.24 14.36 -3.70
C TYR A 106 19.39 15.79 -3.15
N ILE A 107 18.40 16.66 -3.37
CA ILE A 107 18.42 18.07 -2.94
C ILE A 107 17.25 18.40 -1.99
N PRO A 108 17.48 18.56 -0.66
CA PRO A 108 16.47 18.88 0.34
C PRO A 108 15.48 20.00 -0.02
N SER A 109 14.25 19.89 0.50
CA SER A 109 13.15 20.82 0.25
C SER A 109 12.17 20.94 1.42
N SER A 110 11.15 21.78 1.25
CA SER A 110 9.98 21.88 2.13
C SER A 110 8.75 22.40 1.38
N GLN A 111 8.69 22.20 0.06
CA GLN A 111 7.61 22.71 -0.79
C GLN A 111 6.27 22.06 -0.42
N LYS A 112 5.23 22.87 -0.24
CA LYS A 112 3.86 22.38 0.00
C LYS A 112 3.02 22.39 -1.28
N ILE A 113 2.26 21.33 -1.49
CA ILE A 113 1.35 21.13 -2.62
C ILE A 113 0.04 20.59 -2.03
N LYS A 114 -0.95 21.47 -1.84
CA LYS A 114 -2.22 21.17 -1.14
C LYS A 114 -1.96 20.51 0.24
N TYR A 115 -2.26 19.21 0.39
CA TYR A 115 -2.06 18.43 1.62
C TYR A 115 -0.69 17.76 1.72
N MET A 116 0.09 17.77 0.63
CA MET A 116 1.40 17.14 0.52
C MET A 116 2.52 18.13 0.88
N THR A 117 3.61 17.65 1.48
CA THR A 117 4.87 18.39 1.61
C THR A 117 6.02 17.57 1.04
N VAL A 118 6.72 18.10 0.04
CA VAL A 118 7.93 17.52 -0.56
C VAL A 118 9.16 17.93 0.25
N LEU A 119 10.00 16.97 0.65
CA LEU A 119 11.13 17.24 1.55
C LEU A 119 12.55 17.09 0.93
N GLY A 120 12.72 16.69 -0.35
CA GLY A 120 14.10 16.50 -0.87
C GLY A 120 14.29 15.85 -2.26
N TRP A 121 14.41 16.67 -3.29
CA TRP A 121 14.36 16.30 -4.69
C TRP A 121 15.47 15.35 -5.18
N TYR A 122 15.17 14.07 -5.50
CA TYR A 122 16.03 13.23 -6.36
C TYR A 122 16.00 13.78 -7.78
N LYS A 123 16.91 14.69 -8.10
CA LYS A 123 17.09 15.29 -9.43
C LYS A 123 17.90 14.41 -10.35
N LYS A 124 17.52 14.33 -11.63
CA LYS A 124 18.30 13.68 -12.69
C LYS A 124 18.01 14.27 -14.06
N ASN A 125 19.01 14.24 -14.94
CA ASN A 125 18.83 14.56 -16.36
C ASN A 125 18.45 13.28 -17.12
N ILE A 126 17.37 13.34 -17.90
CA ILE A 126 16.95 12.25 -18.79
C ILE A 126 17.07 12.74 -20.23
N GLU A 127 17.67 11.93 -21.08
CA GLU A 127 17.82 12.19 -22.51
C GLU A 127 16.70 11.52 -23.29
N PHE A 128 16.02 12.29 -24.13
CA PHE A 128 14.91 11.86 -24.97
C PHE A 128 15.26 12.08 -26.44
N GLU A 129 15.44 10.99 -27.17
CA GLU A 129 15.69 11.03 -28.62
C GLU A 129 14.44 11.41 -29.41
N GLU A 130 14.62 11.85 -30.67
CA GLU A 130 13.51 12.29 -31.53
C GLU A 130 12.57 11.13 -31.88
N LYS A 131 11.26 11.28 -31.61
CA LYS A 131 10.18 10.40 -32.12
C LYS A 131 10.29 8.92 -31.78
N ILE A 132 11.01 8.56 -30.71
CA ILE A 132 11.10 7.20 -30.19
C ILE A 132 10.70 7.13 -28.71
N ILE A 133 10.45 5.91 -28.24
CA ILE A 133 10.21 5.62 -26.83
C ILE A 133 11.55 5.59 -26.09
N THR A 134 11.64 6.36 -25.01
CA THR A 134 12.71 6.32 -24.00
C THR A 134 12.19 5.56 -22.79
N THR A 135 12.66 4.33 -22.61
CA THR A 135 12.32 3.51 -21.45
C THR A 135 13.25 3.80 -20.29
N VAL A 136 12.66 3.98 -19.10
CA VAL A 136 13.38 4.21 -17.84
C VAL A 136 12.79 3.32 -16.75
N GLN A 137 13.65 2.60 -16.02
CA GLN A 137 13.29 1.86 -14.80
C GLN A 137 13.81 2.59 -13.57
N LEU A 138 13.00 2.61 -12.51
CA LEU A 138 13.23 3.30 -11.24
C LEU A 138 12.94 2.34 -10.09
N GLU A 139 13.84 2.25 -9.12
CA GLU A 139 13.71 1.33 -7.98
C GLU A 139 14.06 2.00 -6.66
N TYR A 140 13.35 1.61 -5.59
CA TYR A 140 13.68 1.95 -4.20
C TYR A 140 13.02 0.97 -3.21
N GLU A 141 13.54 0.90 -1.98
CA GLU A 141 12.82 0.33 -0.84
C GLU A 141 12.30 1.42 0.10
N ALA A 142 11.25 1.12 0.85
CA ALA A 142 10.82 1.89 2.03
C ALA A 142 10.19 0.96 3.08
N ASP A 143 10.23 1.36 4.35
CA ASP A 143 9.52 0.65 5.42
C ASP A 143 8.01 0.96 5.37
N TYR A 144 7.18 0.19 6.08
CA TYR A 144 5.73 0.40 6.08
C TYR A 144 5.30 1.65 6.85
N GLY A 145 4.33 2.38 6.30
CA GLY A 145 3.67 3.51 6.96
C GLY A 145 2.61 3.04 7.95
N ILE A 146 1.98 3.98 8.68
CA ILE A 146 0.95 3.68 9.67
C ILE A 146 -0.39 4.31 9.27
N TYR A 147 -1.39 3.46 9.02
CA TYR A 147 -2.77 3.84 8.76
C TYR A 147 -3.68 3.32 9.89
N GLY A 148 -3.68 4.04 11.02
CA GLY A 148 -4.44 3.67 12.22
C GLY A 148 -3.92 2.38 12.86
N PHE A 149 -4.62 1.26 12.65
CA PHE A 149 -4.25 -0.08 13.13
C PHE A 149 -3.61 -0.95 12.03
N PHE A 150 -3.48 -0.40 10.82
CA PHE A 150 -2.94 -1.07 9.65
C PHE A 150 -1.59 -0.47 9.26
N GLU A 151 -0.77 -1.28 8.60
CA GLU A 151 0.40 -0.79 7.87
C GLU A 151 -0.06 -0.20 6.51
N SER A 152 0.65 0.81 5.99
CA SER A 152 0.41 1.38 4.66
C SER A 152 1.60 1.28 3.71
N VAL A 153 1.29 1.24 2.42
CA VAL A 153 2.18 1.54 1.31
C VAL A 153 1.54 2.65 0.48
N GLU A 154 2.29 3.68 0.15
CA GLU A 154 1.81 4.86 -0.58
C GLU A 154 2.71 5.09 -1.80
N TYR A 155 2.12 5.48 -2.94
CA TYR A 155 2.85 5.86 -4.15
C TYR A 155 2.16 7.04 -4.86
N LEU A 156 2.90 8.12 -5.15
CA LEU A 156 2.39 9.31 -5.84
C LEU A 156 2.36 9.13 -7.35
N VAL A 157 1.25 8.61 -7.87
CA VAL A 157 0.97 8.59 -9.32
C VAL A 157 0.66 9.99 -9.87
N GLY A 158 0.36 10.96 -9.00
CA GLY A 158 0.12 12.36 -9.36
C GLY A 158 1.21 13.05 -10.20
N THR A 159 2.46 12.57 -10.17
CA THR A 159 3.50 13.08 -11.08
C THR A 159 3.28 12.74 -12.56
N GLY A 160 2.39 11.81 -12.90
CA GLY A 160 1.97 11.61 -14.30
C GLY A 160 1.44 12.90 -14.95
N ARG A 161 0.84 13.79 -14.15
CA ARG A 161 0.25 15.05 -14.59
C ARG A 161 1.27 16.14 -15.00
N THR A 162 2.58 15.92 -14.81
CA THR A 162 3.63 16.83 -15.32
C THR A 162 4.05 16.55 -16.76
N TRP A 163 3.40 15.60 -17.43
CA TRP A 163 3.72 15.18 -18.79
C TRP A 163 2.59 15.53 -19.77
N ALA A 164 2.84 15.35 -21.07
CA ALA A 164 1.85 15.53 -22.11
C ALA A 164 0.82 14.38 -22.09
N ASP A 165 -0.45 14.72 -22.30
CA ASP A 165 -1.60 13.82 -22.34
C ASP A 165 -1.84 13.01 -21.03
N PRO A 166 -2.98 12.30 -20.90
CA PRO A 166 -3.16 11.30 -19.83
C PRO A 166 -2.16 10.15 -19.93
N ILE A 167 -1.92 9.43 -18.83
CA ILE A 167 -1.15 8.18 -18.85
C ILE A 167 -1.94 7.13 -19.64
N LYS A 168 -1.49 6.86 -20.87
CA LYS A 168 -2.17 5.99 -21.83
C LYS A 168 -2.34 4.55 -21.33
N SER A 169 -1.41 4.06 -20.51
CA SER A 169 -1.49 2.76 -19.86
C SER A 169 -0.82 2.75 -18.49
N LEU A 170 -1.60 2.95 -17.43
CA LEU A 170 -1.13 2.81 -16.06
C LEU A 170 -1.41 1.38 -15.58
N THR A 171 -0.38 0.63 -15.23
CA THR A 171 -0.48 -0.72 -14.65
C THR A 171 0.05 -0.72 -13.24
N VAL A 172 -0.78 -1.13 -12.27
CA VAL A 172 -0.42 -1.24 -10.86
C VAL A 172 -0.44 -2.72 -10.47
N ARG A 173 0.72 -3.27 -10.12
CA ARG A 173 0.93 -4.65 -9.71
C ARG A 173 1.36 -4.73 -8.25
N VAL A 174 0.77 -5.63 -7.47
CA VAL A 174 1.16 -5.91 -6.08
C VAL A 174 1.57 -7.38 -5.97
N ILE A 175 2.79 -7.64 -5.47
CA ILE A 175 3.36 -8.98 -5.26
C ILE A 175 3.55 -9.17 -3.75
N ASN A 176 2.76 -10.06 -3.14
CA ASN A 176 2.75 -10.23 -1.69
C ASN A 176 3.67 -11.35 -1.18
N ASN A 177 4.96 -11.05 -1.01
CA ASN A 177 5.94 -11.95 -0.38
C ASN A 177 6.03 -11.77 1.15
N SER A 178 5.14 -10.98 1.76
CA SER A 178 5.24 -10.57 3.16
C SER A 178 4.53 -11.49 4.15
N GLY A 179 3.56 -12.28 3.67
CA GLY A 179 2.61 -13.04 4.49
C GLY A 179 1.49 -12.20 5.13
N LYS A 180 1.53 -10.87 5.00
CA LYS A 180 0.54 -9.93 5.54
C LYS A 180 -0.77 -10.01 4.75
N TRP A 181 -1.86 -9.64 5.42
CA TRP A 181 -3.21 -9.65 4.86
C TRP A 181 -3.52 -8.28 4.25
N ILE A 182 -3.59 -8.20 2.92
CA ILE A 182 -4.02 -6.97 2.23
C ILE A 182 -5.49 -6.71 2.58
N ARG A 183 -5.76 -5.57 3.22
CA ARG A 183 -7.11 -5.11 3.56
C ARG A 183 -7.78 -4.50 2.33
N ASP A 184 -7.11 -3.52 1.72
CA ASP A 184 -7.59 -2.88 0.49
C ASP A 184 -6.45 -2.28 -0.31
N LEU A 185 -6.69 -2.12 -1.62
CA LEU A 185 -5.88 -1.38 -2.58
C LEU A 185 -6.79 -0.30 -3.17
N ASP A 186 -6.46 0.95 -2.88
CA ASP A 186 -7.15 2.14 -3.33
C ASP A 186 -6.31 2.87 -4.38
N ILE A 187 -6.96 3.37 -5.42
CA ILE A 187 -6.35 4.10 -6.53
C ILE A 187 -7.35 5.17 -6.92
N GLU A 188 -6.94 6.43 -6.82
CA GLU A 188 -7.85 7.56 -7.03
C GLU A 188 -8.56 7.50 -8.39
N LYS A 189 -9.85 7.89 -8.39
CA LYS A 189 -10.75 7.88 -9.56
C LYS A 189 -11.07 6.49 -10.18
N VAL A 190 -10.66 5.36 -9.60
CA VAL A 190 -10.85 4.01 -10.19
C VAL A 190 -12.08 3.27 -9.63
N PRO A 191 -12.93 2.63 -10.46
CA PRO A 191 -14.00 1.76 -9.97
C PRO A 191 -13.43 0.46 -9.35
N TYR A 192 -14.07 -0.03 -8.28
CA TYR A 192 -13.63 -1.16 -7.45
C TYR A 192 -13.46 -2.54 -8.14
N ASP A 193 -13.71 -2.64 -9.46
CA ASP A 193 -13.75 -3.86 -10.25
C ASP A 193 -12.35 -4.27 -10.73
N TYR A 194 -11.46 -4.49 -9.75
CA TYR A 194 -10.06 -4.88 -9.96
C TYR A 194 -9.91 -6.34 -10.41
N LEU A 195 -8.99 -6.59 -11.33
CA LEU A 195 -8.70 -7.92 -11.89
C LEU A 195 -7.82 -8.75 -10.93
N TYR A 196 -8.08 -10.05 -10.86
CA TYR A 196 -7.20 -11.02 -10.22
C TYR A 196 -6.28 -11.65 -11.28
N ILE A 197 -4.96 -11.74 -11.02
CA ILE A 197 -4.02 -12.40 -11.95
C ILE A 197 -3.60 -13.78 -11.44
N SER A 198 -2.93 -13.90 -10.29
CA SER A 198 -2.46 -15.19 -9.80
C SER A 198 -2.19 -15.21 -8.29
N ASN A 199 -1.89 -16.39 -7.74
CA ASN A 199 -1.71 -16.60 -6.30
C ASN A 199 -0.65 -15.65 -5.69
N GLY A 200 -1.10 -14.62 -4.98
CA GLY A 200 -0.24 -13.61 -4.34
C GLY A 200 0.20 -12.47 -5.26
N ILE A 201 -0.28 -12.42 -6.51
CA ILE A 201 -0.01 -11.36 -7.48
C ILE A 201 -1.32 -10.75 -7.98
N TYR A 202 -1.50 -9.48 -7.67
CA TYR A 202 -2.69 -8.68 -7.99
C TYR A 202 -2.30 -7.60 -8.99
N GLU A 203 -3.13 -7.32 -9.99
CA GLU A 203 -2.79 -6.30 -11.00
C GLU A 203 -4.05 -5.65 -11.57
N VAL A 204 -3.97 -4.34 -11.81
CA VAL A 204 -4.95 -3.60 -12.60
C VAL A 204 -4.22 -2.80 -13.68
N THR A 205 -4.80 -2.75 -14.87
CA THR A 205 -4.37 -1.82 -15.94
C THR A 205 -5.50 -0.87 -16.26
N LEU A 206 -5.18 0.42 -16.26
CA LEU A 206 -6.05 1.56 -16.51
C LEU A 206 -5.60 2.20 -17.82
N LYS A 207 -6.55 2.71 -18.60
CA LYS A 207 -6.29 3.38 -19.89
C LYS A 207 -6.66 4.85 -19.81
N ASP A 208 -5.85 5.66 -20.46
CA ASP A 208 -6.03 7.12 -20.58
C ASP A 208 -6.26 7.80 -19.20
N TYR A 209 -5.46 7.40 -18.21
CA TYR A 209 -5.60 7.80 -16.81
C TYR A 209 -5.03 9.20 -16.56
N GLU A 210 -5.89 10.13 -16.13
CA GLU A 210 -5.54 11.54 -15.90
C GLU A 210 -5.53 11.87 -14.38
N PRO A 211 -4.37 11.80 -13.71
CA PRO A 211 -4.28 12.08 -12.27
C PRO A 211 -4.27 13.58 -11.94
N GLU A 212 -4.68 13.94 -10.73
CA GLU A 212 -4.32 15.20 -10.08
C GLU A 212 -2.90 15.10 -9.50
N LEU A 213 -2.29 16.25 -9.22
CA LEU A 213 -0.92 16.34 -8.68
C LEU A 213 -0.74 15.69 -7.29
N GLU A 214 -1.82 15.38 -6.59
CA GLU A 214 -1.85 14.71 -5.29
C GLU A 214 -2.38 13.27 -5.32
N ASP A 215 -2.76 12.72 -6.49
CA ASP A 215 -3.39 11.39 -6.56
C ASP A 215 -2.39 10.29 -6.13
N LEU A 216 -2.83 9.47 -5.17
CA LEU A 216 -2.06 8.39 -4.56
C LEU A 216 -2.62 7.01 -4.95
N ILE A 217 -1.73 6.04 -5.07
CA ILE A 217 -2.04 4.61 -4.90
C ILE A 217 -1.77 4.29 -3.43
N ASN A 218 -2.79 3.77 -2.73
CA ASN A 218 -2.71 3.47 -1.30
C ASN A 218 -3.07 1.99 -1.05
N LEU A 219 -2.13 1.23 -0.50
CA LEU A 219 -2.37 -0.15 -0.06
C LEU A 219 -2.38 -0.19 1.47
N THR A 220 -3.34 -0.89 2.07
CA THR A 220 -3.42 -1.08 3.53
C THR A 220 -3.33 -2.55 3.92
N LEU A 221 -2.53 -2.86 4.92
CA LEU A 221 -2.09 -4.21 5.29
C LEU A 221 -2.33 -4.51 6.77
N SER A 222 -2.61 -5.77 7.10
CA SER A 222 -2.72 -6.27 8.47
C SER A 222 -1.74 -7.42 8.73
N ASN A 223 -1.11 -7.41 9.91
CA ASN A 223 -0.33 -8.55 10.39
C ASN A 223 -1.22 -9.68 10.95
N THR A 224 -2.44 -9.38 11.39
CA THR A 224 -3.45 -10.36 11.82
C THR A 224 -4.45 -10.66 10.69
N PRO A 225 -5.03 -11.88 10.65
CA PRO A 225 -6.09 -12.23 9.71
C PRO A 225 -7.31 -11.30 9.82
N LEU A 226 -7.77 -10.80 8.68
CA LEU A 226 -8.85 -9.80 8.63
C LEU A 226 -10.21 -10.30 9.13
N TYR A 227 -10.39 -11.62 9.28
CA TYR A 227 -11.59 -12.19 9.88
C TYR A 227 -11.60 -12.17 11.42
N GLU A 228 -10.46 -11.90 12.08
CA GLU A 228 -10.38 -11.82 13.55
C GLU A 228 -10.82 -10.44 14.09
N PHE A 229 -10.95 -9.45 13.21
CA PHE A 229 -11.37 -8.10 13.58
C PHE A 229 -12.82 -8.11 14.08
N GLY A 230 -12.99 -7.85 15.38
CA GLY A 230 -14.29 -7.81 16.08
C GLY A 230 -14.55 -9.01 17.01
N ILE A 231 -13.80 -10.11 16.90
CA ILE A 231 -13.89 -11.23 17.85
C ILE A 231 -13.59 -10.70 19.27
N GLY A 232 -14.36 -11.12 20.27
CA GLY A 232 -14.15 -10.69 21.66
C GLY A 232 -14.63 -9.27 21.98
N GLY A 233 -15.42 -8.65 21.09
CA GLY A 233 -16.13 -7.40 21.36
C GLY A 233 -15.36 -6.11 21.08
N TYR A 234 -14.20 -6.20 20.42
CA TYR A 234 -13.51 -5.02 19.89
C TYR A 234 -14.44 -4.23 18.95
N TRP A 235 -14.22 -2.91 18.85
CA TRP A 235 -14.99 -2.01 17.98
C TRP A 235 -16.51 -1.93 18.24
N GLY A 236 -17.00 -2.52 19.35
CA GLY A 236 -18.43 -2.53 19.69
C GLY A 236 -19.22 -3.65 19.04
N TYR A 237 -18.56 -4.63 18.41
CA TYR A 237 -19.19 -5.87 17.98
C TYR A 237 -19.66 -6.72 19.19
N PRO A 238 -20.59 -7.67 18.99
CA PRO A 238 -20.84 -8.74 19.97
C PRO A 238 -19.58 -9.56 20.28
N ASN A 239 -19.45 -10.07 21.51
CA ASN A 239 -18.29 -10.88 21.89
C ASN A 239 -18.12 -12.17 21.06
N ASP A 240 -19.23 -12.71 20.53
CA ASP A 240 -19.28 -13.90 19.68
C ASP A 240 -19.24 -13.60 18.17
N TYR A 241 -19.05 -12.34 17.78
CA TYR A 241 -18.96 -11.94 16.38
C TYR A 241 -17.73 -12.55 15.71
N PHE A 242 -17.94 -13.12 14.52
CA PHE A 242 -16.91 -13.70 13.68
C PHE A 242 -17.37 -13.62 12.24
N SER A 243 -16.74 -12.79 11.41
CA SER A 243 -17.26 -12.46 10.07
C SER A 243 -17.43 -13.67 9.14
N LEU A 244 -16.64 -14.75 9.32
CA LEU A 244 -16.79 -15.98 8.55
C LEU A 244 -17.95 -16.90 9.01
N LYS A 245 -18.60 -16.56 10.13
CA LYS A 245 -19.89 -17.11 10.62
C LYS A 245 -21.05 -16.18 10.29
N ASP A 246 -20.88 -14.88 10.57
CA ASP A 246 -21.96 -13.90 10.60
C ASP A 246 -22.19 -13.18 9.25
N GLU A 247 -21.18 -13.16 8.37
CA GLU A 247 -21.26 -12.52 7.05
C GLU A 247 -21.09 -13.55 5.91
N LYS A 248 -21.50 -13.15 4.71
CA LYS A 248 -21.41 -13.98 3.50
C LYS A 248 -20.20 -13.60 2.67
N VAL A 249 -19.28 -14.53 2.48
CA VAL A 249 -18.09 -14.30 1.63
C VAL A 249 -18.49 -14.10 0.16
N SER A 250 -17.64 -13.37 -0.55
CA SER A 250 -17.75 -13.05 -1.97
C SER A 250 -16.36 -12.86 -2.59
N ASP A 251 -16.27 -12.83 -3.91
CA ASP A 251 -15.03 -12.60 -4.65
C ASP A 251 -14.33 -11.32 -4.18
N LYS A 252 -15.07 -10.23 -3.95
CA LYS A 252 -14.53 -8.97 -3.41
C LYS A 252 -13.85 -9.13 -2.04
N SER A 253 -14.32 -10.05 -1.19
CA SER A 253 -13.71 -10.34 0.12
C SER A 253 -12.47 -11.24 0.05
N LEU A 254 -12.34 -12.03 -1.04
CA LEU A 254 -11.28 -13.02 -1.24
C LEU A 254 -10.20 -12.57 -2.26
N ARG A 255 -10.46 -11.53 -3.06
CA ARG A 255 -9.59 -11.03 -4.15
C ARG A 255 -8.14 -10.70 -3.76
N PHE A 256 -7.88 -10.44 -2.47
CA PHE A 256 -6.55 -10.14 -1.95
C PHE A 256 -6.03 -11.21 -0.97
N ARG A 257 -6.37 -12.48 -1.24
CA ARG A 257 -5.86 -13.64 -0.49
C ARG A 257 -4.93 -14.47 -1.36
N ASP A 258 -3.86 -14.97 -0.77
CA ASP A 258 -3.14 -16.13 -1.30
C ASP A 258 -3.84 -17.44 -0.87
N ARG A 259 -3.47 -18.55 -1.50
CA ARG A 259 -4.04 -19.88 -1.26
C ARG A 259 -3.85 -20.37 0.18
N ASN A 260 -2.77 -20.01 0.87
CA ASN A 260 -2.57 -20.36 2.26
C ASN A 260 -3.45 -19.50 3.19
N GLN A 261 -3.61 -18.21 2.90
CA GLN A 261 -4.60 -17.36 3.56
C GLN A 261 -6.04 -17.89 3.38
N LEU A 262 -6.43 -18.32 2.18
CA LEU A 262 -7.73 -18.98 1.94
C LEU A 262 -7.88 -20.28 2.72
N ARG A 263 -6.85 -21.13 2.72
CA ARG A 263 -6.82 -22.35 3.53
C ARG A 263 -7.01 -22.03 5.01
N ILE A 264 -6.34 -21.01 5.53
CA ILE A 264 -6.50 -20.53 6.91
C ILE A 264 -7.94 -20.05 7.15
N MET A 265 -8.50 -19.17 6.31
CA MET A 265 -9.89 -18.69 6.42
C MET A 265 -10.90 -19.84 6.45
N ARG A 266 -10.78 -20.80 5.54
CA ARG A 266 -11.66 -21.98 5.47
C ARG A 266 -11.59 -22.82 6.74
N ASN A 267 -10.40 -22.98 7.32
CA ASN A 267 -10.21 -23.76 8.54
C ASN A 267 -10.55 -22.96 9.82
N ALA A 268 -10.54 -21.62 9.78
CA ALA A 268 -10.94 -20.78 10.91
C ALA A 268 -12.41 -21.03 11.31
N ILE A 269 -13.29 -21.36 10.36
CA ILE A 269 -14.68 -21.74 10.62
C ILE A 269 -14.76 -23.06 11.42
N PHE A 270 -13.87 -24.02 11.14
CA PHE A 270 -13.76 -25.27 11.91
C PHE A 270 -13.16 -24.99 13.30
N ALA A 271 -12.13 -24.13 13.38
CA ALA A 271 -11.50 -23.73 14.64
C ALA A 271 -12.49 -23.03 15.59
N PHE A 272 -13.31 -22.10 15.06
CA PHE A 272 -14.32 -21.35 15.83
C PHE A 272 -15.43 -22.26 16.39
N ARG A 273 -15.61 -23.46 15.81
CA ARG A 273 -16.52 -24.50 16.31
C ARG A 273 -15.82 -25.55 17.18
N GLY A 274 -14.52 -25.41 17.46
CA GLY A 274 -13.72 -26.26 18.33
C GLY A 274 -13.10 -27.48 17.67
N TYR A 275 -12.98 -27.54 16.34
CA TYR A 275 -12.30 -28.65 15.66
C TYR A 275 -10.82 -28.77 16.06
N THR A 276 -10.36 -29.98 16.39
CA THR A 276 -8.94 -30.27 16.67
C THR A 276 -8.22 -30.72 15.40
N PHE A 277 -7.15 -30.03 15.01
CA PHE A 277 -6.51 -30.23 13.72
C PHE A 277 -5.45 -31.34 13.73
N LYS A 278 -5.56 -32.27 12.78
CA LYS A 278 -4.51 -33.28 12.49
C LYS A 278 -3.30 -32.71 11.74
N SER A 279 -3.39 -31.48 11.22
CA SER A 279 -2.30 -30.79 10.55
C SER A 279 -1.61 -29.89 11.56
N GLN A 280 -0.40 -30.26 12.00
CA GLN A 280 0.33 -29.52 13.03
C GLN A 280 0.42 -28.02 12.71
N TYR A 281 0.69 -27.66 11.45
CA TYR A 281 0.67 -26.27 10.98
C TYR A 281 -0.62 -25.49 11.29
N LEU A 282 -1.80 -26.12 11.17
CA LEU A 282 -3.08 -25.47 11.49
C LEU A 282 -3.34 -25.45 13.00
N GLN A 283 -2.95 -26.51 13.71
CA GLN A 283 -3.03 -26.56 15.17
C GLN A 283 -2.15 -25.45 15.78
N ASP A 284 -0.86 -25.42 15.44
CA ASP A 284 0.11 -24.38 15.83
C ASP A 284 -0.31 -22.97 15.42
N PHE A 285 -1.16 -22.82 14.39
CA PHE A 285 -1.68 -21.53 13.96
C PHE A 285 -2.81 -21.07 14.88
N PHE A 286 -3.85 -21.87 15.07
CA PHE A 286 -5.02 -21.49 15.87
C PHE A 286 -4.77 -21.53 17.38
N GLU A 287 -3.80 -22.32 17.88
CA GLU A 287 -3.37 -22.29 19.30
C GLU A 287 -2.77 -20.94 19.75
N LYS A 288 -2.52 -20.01 18.82
CA LYS A 288 -2.08 -18.63 19.10
C LYS A 288 -3.24 -17.64 19.23
N SER A 289 -4.47 -18.06 18.92
CA SER A 289 -5.66 -17.22 18.94
C SER A 289 -6.50 -17.53 20.18
N ASP A 290 -6.65 -16.57 21.10
CA ASP A 290 -7.35 -16.76 22.40
C ASP A 290 -8.79 -17.30 22.26
N TRP A 291 -9.43 -17.04 21.12
CA TRP A 291 -10.79 -17.50 20.80
C TRP A 291 -10.87 -18.98 20.39
N TYR A 292 -9.75 -19.66 20.09
CA TYR A 292 -9.74 -21.06 19.70
C TYR A 292 -9.85 -21.97 20.93
N GLN A 293 -10.97 -22.69 21.03
CA GLN A 293 -11.28 -23.56 22.17
C GLN A 293 -11.64 -24.98 21.67
N PRO A 294 -10.69 -25.93 21.67
CA PRO A 294 -10.92 -27.29 21.19
C PRO A 294 -12.06 -28.02 21.93
N ASN A 295 -12.97 -28.62 21.16
CA ASN A 295 -14.12 -29.38 21.65
C ASN A 295 -13.99 -30.85 21.19
N PRO A 296 -13.76 -31.81 22.12
CA PRO A 296 -13.71 -33.25 21.79
C PRO A 296 -15.00 -33.78 21.15
N GLU A 297 -16.14 -33.17 21.46
CA GLU A 297 -17.47 -33.55 20.93
C GLU A 297 -17.83 -32.79 19.63
N PHE A 298 -16.84 -32.27 18.90
CA PHE A 298 -17.08 -31.61 17.61
C PHE A 298 -17.73 -32.56 16.60
N SER A 299 -18.74 -32.05 15.90
CA SER A 299 -19.37 -32.68 14.74
C SER A 299 -19.73 -31.60 13.71
N GLU A 300 -19.53 -31.87 12.42
CA GLU A 300 -19.86 -30.92 11.34
C GLU A 300 -21.37 -30.54 11.28
N THR A 301 -22.22 -31.27 12.01
CA THR A 301 -23.64 -30.92 12.23
C THR A 301 -23.85 -29.59 12.96
N VAL A 302 -22.82 -29.01 13.59
CA VAL A 302 -22.91 -27.69 14.25
C VAL A 302 -22.85 -26.50 13.28
N PHE A 303 -22.46 -26.71 12.02
CA PHE A 303 -22.38 -25.63 11.04
C PHE A 303 -23.77 -25.14 10.60
N THR A 304 -23.97 -23.84 10.63
CA THR A 304 -25.09 -23.17 9.95
C THR A 304 -24.95 -23.28 8.44
N ASP A 305 -26.03 -23.00 7.70
CA ASP A 305 -25.98 -23.03 6.23
C ASP A 305 -25.15 -21.88 5.65
N GLN A 306 -24.98 -20.78 6.40
CA GLN A 306 -24.06 -19.68 6.05
C GLN A 306 -22.59 -20.11 6.19
N GLU A 307 -22.24 -20.83 7.25
CA GLU A 307 -20.90 -21.41 7.41
C GLU A 307 -20.63 -22.48 6.34
N LYS A 308 -21.59 -23.36 6.05
CA LYS A 308 -21.48 -24.33 4.94
C LYS A 308 -21.26 -23.63 3.60
N TYR A 309 -21.99 -22.54 3.32
CA TYR A 309 -21.75 -21.74 2.13
C TYR A 309 -20.34 -21.17 2.10
N ASN A 310 -19.88 -20.51 3.18
CA ASN A 310 -18.56 -19.90 3.28
C ASN A 310 -17.44 -20.95 3.12
N ILE A 311 -17.55 -22.12 3.77
CA ILE A 311 -16.58 -23.23 3.66
C ILE A 311 -16.45 -23.72 2.21
N ASN A 312 -17.58 -23.91 1.50
CA ASN A 312 -17.57 -24.35 0.11
C ASN A 312 -17.02 -23.26 -0.82
N PHE A 313 -17.49 -22.02 -0.70
CA PHE A 313 -17.05 -20.90 -1.54
C PHE A 313 -15.54 -20.65 -1.43
N ILE A 314 -14.98 -20.64 -0.21
CA ILE A 314 -13.53 -20.47 0.00
C ILE A 314 -12.74 -21.66 -0.57
N ARG A 315 -13.25 -22.90 -0.44
CA ARG A 315 -12.60 -24.10 -1.03
C ARG A 315 -12.54 -24.01 -2.55
N ASP A 316 -13.64 -23.58 -3.17
CA ASP A 316 -13.75 -23.57 -4.63
C ASP A 316 -12.87 -22.45 -5.21
N TYR A 317 -12.85 -21.28 -4.56
CA TYR A 317 -11.89 -20.19 -4.85
C TYR A 317 -10.42 -20.64 -4.64
N GLU A 318 -10.09 -21.34 -3.54
CA GLU A 318 -8.76 -21.94 -3.26
C GLU A 318 -8.32 -22.93 -4.37
N SER A 319 -9.29 -23.59 -5.01
CA SER A 319 -9.06 -24.55 -6.09
C SER A 319 -8.86 -23.89 -7.45
N GLU A 320 -9.47 -22.72 -7.69
CA GLU A 320 -9.26 -21.92 -8.90
C GLU A 320 -7.88 -21.24 -8.89
N LEU A 321 -7.39 -20.80 -7.73
CA LEU A 321 -5.99 -20.33 -7.55
C LEU A 321 -4.91 -21.42 -7.74
N SER A 322 -5.32 -22.66 -8.00
CA SER A 322 -4.44 -23.82 -8.16
C SER A 322 -4.40 -24.37 -9.60
N ARG A 323 -4.90 -23.60 -10.58
CA ARG A 323 -4.92 -23.91 -12.02
C ARG A 323 -3.95 -23.04 -12.81
#